data_AF-A0A4Y5SRC2-F1
#
_entry.id   AF-A0A4Y5SRC2-F1
#
_cell.length_a   1.000
_cell.length_b   1.000
_cell.length_c   1.000
_cell.angle_alpha   90.00
_cell.angle_beta   90.00
_cell.angle_gamma   90.00
#
_symmetry.space_group_name_H-M   'P 1'
#
loop_
_entity.id
_entity.type
_entity.pdbx_description
1 polymer ?
#
loop_
_entity_poly.entity_id
_entity_poly.type
_entity_poly.pdbx_seq_one_letter_code
_entity_poly.pdbx_strand_id
1 'polypeptide(L)'
;MDANQFKAAIGGMSEGDLLEVINALERARTHALQLKHSARLPERAAFGAIAVDLDYSLGLICRILAAQHTANDTEANDEQAGMQSNYSARADPKNSGPAVYFP
;
A
#
# COMPACT_ATOMS: atom_id res chain seq x y z
N MET A 1 -19.05 11.21 2.93
CA MET A 1 -17.62 10.89 3.05
C MET A 1 -17.01 11.05 1.68
N ASP A 2 -15.97 11.87 1.54
CA ASP A 2 -15.25 12.00 0.27
C ASP A 2 -14.14 10.95 0.14
N ALA A 3 -13.57 10.81 -1.06
CA ALA A 3 -12.54 9.81 -1.34
C ALA A 3 -11.24 10.03 -0.53
N ASN A 4 -10.92 11.27 -0.15
CA ASN A 4 -9.72 11.58 0.62
C ASN A 4 -9.91 11.21 2.09
N GLN A 5 -11.10 11.47 2.64
CA GLN A 5 -11.47 11.03 3.99
C GLN A 5 -11.41 9.50 4.10
N PHE A 6 -11.86 8.79 3.07
CA PHE A 6 -11.79 7.32 3.05
C PHE A 6 -10.35 6.81 3.01
N LYS A 7 -9.50 7.37 2.13
CA LYS A 7 -8.08 7.03 2.08
C LYS A 7 -7.35 7.30 3.39
N ALA A 8 -7.61 8.45 4.01
CA ALA A 8 -7.02 8.82 5.30
C ALA A 8 -7.46 7.87 6.42
N ALA A 9 -8.74 7.47 6.44
CA ALA A 9 -9.25 6.50 7.41
C ALA A 9 -8.56 5.14 7.27
N ILE A 10 -8.40 4.63 6.05
CA ILE A 10 -7.69 3.36 5.80
C ILE A 10 -6.20 3.46 6.16
N GLY A 11 -5.53 4.55 5.78
CA GLY A 11 -4.10 4.73 6.09
C GLY A 11 -3.79 4.99 7.57
N GLY A 12 -4.78 5.43 8.35
CA GLY A 12 -4.63 5.65 9.80
C GLY A 12 -4.92 4.41 10.65
N MET A 13 -5.38 3.31 10.06
CA MET A 13 -5.69 2.06 10.77
C MET A 13 -4.41 1.26 11.05
N SER A 14 -4.39 0.57 12.20
CA SER A 14 -3.39 -0.48 12.41
C SER A 14 -3.66 -1.66 11.45
N GLU A 15 -2.62 -2.46 11.17
CA GLU A 15 -2.77 -3.65 10.33
C GLU A 15 -3.83 -4.62 10.88
N GLY A 16 -3.89 -4.77 12.21
CA GLY A 16 -4.90 -5.60 12.89
C GLY A 16 -6.32 -5.08 12.67
N ASP A 17 -6.56 -3.79 12.91
CA ASP A 17 -7.89 -3.18 12.72
C ASP A 17 -8.34 -3.24 11.27
N LEU A 18 -7.40 -3.01 10.34
CA LEU A 18 -7.65 -3.09 8.92
C LEU A 18 -8.04 -4.52 8.49
N LEU A 19 -7.34 -5.53 9.01
CA LEU A 19 -7.66 -6.94 8.75
C LEU A 19 -9.05 -7.31 9.30
N GLU A 20 -9.41 -6.81 10.48
CA GLU A 20 -10.75 -7.00 11.05
C GLU A 20 -11.84 -6.37 10.17
N VAL A 21 -11.61 -5.16 9.65
CA VAL A 21 -12.53 -4.48 8.73
C VAL A 21 -12.69 -5.27 7.43
N ILE A 22 -11.60 -5.74 6.82
CA ILE A 22 -11.64 -6.55 5.60
C ILE A 22 -12.45 -7.83 5.85
N ASN A 23 -12.15 -8.56 6.94
CA ASN A 23 -12.88 -9.77 7.32
C ASN A 23 -14.38 -9.50 7.57
N ALA A 24 -14.72 -8.37 8.18
CA ALA A 24 -16.11 -7.97 8.39
C ALA A 24 -16.83 -7.72 7.06
N LEU A 25 -16.19 -7.01 6.12
CA LEU A 25 -16.74 -6.73 4.79
C LEU A 25 -16.90 -8.01 3.95
N GLU A 26 -15.94 -8.94 3.99
CA GLU A 26 -16.04 -10.24 3.32
C GLU A 26 -17.19 -11.10 3.85
N ARG A 27 -17.39 -11.12 5.17
CA ARG A 27 -18.53 -11.80 5.80
C ARG A 27 -19.85 -11.16 5.39
N ALA A 28 -19.93 -9.82 5.41
CA ALA A 28 -21.12 -9.10 4.99
C ALA A 28 -21.46 -9.39 3.51
N ARG A 29 -20.43 -9.45 2.65
CA ARG A 29 -20.57 -9.78 1.23
C ARG A 29 -21.11 -11.19 1.05
N THR A 30 -20.51 -12.16 1.73
CA THR A 30 -20.94 -13.56 1.70
C THR A 30 -22.39 -13.70 2.14
N HIS A 31 -22.77 -13.01 3.21
CA HIS A 31 -24.14 -13.00 3.72
C HIS A 31 -25.11 -12.33 2.72
N ALA A 32 -24.74 -11.21 2.10
CA ALA A 32 -25.54 -10.57 1.06
C ALA A 32 -25.76 -11.49 -0.15
N LEU A 33 -24.73 -12.24 -0.58
CA LEU A 33 -24.87 -13.23 -1.64
C LEU A 33 -25.80 -14.38 -1.25
N GLN A 34 -25.69 -14.90 -0.02
CA GLN A 34 -26.61 -15.92 0.49
C GLN A 34 -28.06 -15.43 0.49
N LEU A 35 -28.30 -14.21 0.98
CA LEU A 35 -29.63 -13.58 1.00
C LEU A 35 -30.16 -13.31 -0.42
N LYS A 36 -29.31 -12.90 -1.35
CA LYS A 36 -29.68 -12.78 -2.77
C LYS A 36 -30.21 -14.11 -3.34
N HIS A 37 -29.63 -15.24 -2.93
CA HIS A 37 -30.06 -16.56 -3.41
C HIS A 37 -31.34 -17.06 -2.73
N SER A 38 -31.59 -16.69 -1.47
CA SER A 38 -32.77 -17.14 -0.72
C SER A 38 -33.98 -16.19 -0.78
N ALA A 39 -33.76 -14.91 -1.11
CA ALA A 39 -34.81 -13.89 -1.14
C ALA A 39 -35.69 -13.94 -2.40
N ARG A 40 -36.91 -13.44 -2.26
CA ARG A 40 -37.84 -13.18 -3.38
C ARG A 40 -37.58 -11.80 -3.98
N LEU A 41 -38.29 -11.48 -5.06
CA LEU A 41 -38.27 -10.12 -5.61
C LEU A 41 -39.20 -9.23 -4.76
N PRO A 42 -38.80 -7.97 -4.48
CA PRO A 42 -37.63 -7.24 -4.98
C PRO A 42 -36.33 -7.38 -4.16
N GLU A 43 -36.38 -8.00 -2.98
CA GLU A 43 -35.28 -8.05 -2.01
C GLU A 43 -34.02 -8.71 -2.59
N ARG A 44 -34.18 -9.68 -3.48
CA ARG A 44 -33.09 -10.30 -4.24
C ARG A 44 -32.25 -9.28 -5.04
N ALA A 45 -32.88 -8.27 -5.63
CA ALA A 45 -32.16 -7.22 -6.34
C ALA A 45 -31.38 -6.32 -5.36
N ALA A 46 -31.99 -5.98 -4.22
CA ALA A 46 -31.36 -5.18 -3.17
C ALA A 46 -30.12 -5.88 -2.58
N PHE A 47 -30.22 -7.15 -2.21
CA PHE A 47 -29.06 -7.92 -1.73
C PHE A 47 -27.99 -8.10 -2.81
N GLY A 48 -28.39 -8.19 -4.09
CA GLY A 48 -27.47 -8.17 -5.21
C GLY A 48 -26.68 -6.86 -5.33
N ALA A 49 -27.35 -5.71 -5.18
CA ALA A 49 -26.69 -4.40 -5.20
C ALA A 49 -25.73 -4.25 -4.01
N ILE A 50 -26.16 -4.65 -2.81
CA ILE A 50 -25.31 -4.62 -1.60
C ILE A 50 -24.03 -5.45 -1.81
N ALA A 51 -24.14 -6.65 -2.40
CA ALA A 51 -22.96 -7.47 -2.67
C ALA A 51 -21.98 -6.79 -3.64
N VAL A 52 -22.48 -6.08 -4.65
CA VAL A 52 -21.66 -5.33 -5.63
C VAL A 52 -20.97 -4.14 -4.96
N ASP A 53 -21.66 -3.40 -4.10
CA ASP A 53 -21.07 -2.27 -3.38
C ASP A 53 -19.96 -2.71 -2.41
N LEU A 54 -20.12 -3.89 -1.80
CA LEU A 54 -19.10 -4.50 -0.95
C LEU A 54 -17.89 -4.98 -1.78
N ASP A 55 -18.12 -5.57 -2.96
CA ASP A 55 -17.05 -5.93 -3.91
C ASP A 55 -16.24 -4.70 -4.33
N TYR A 56 -16.92 -3.59 -4.63
CA TYR A 56 -16.26 -2.33 -4.97
C TYR A 56 -15.43 -1.80 -3.80
N SER A 57 -15.98 -1.81 -2.59
CA SER A 57 -15.31 -1.31 -1.39
C SER A 57 -14.06 -2.11 -1.05
N LEU A 58 -14.13 -3.45 -1.10
CA LEU A 58 -12.98 -4.34 -0.90
C LEU A 58 -11.91 -4.08 -1.97
N GLY A 59 -12.30 -3.97 -3.24
CA GLY A 59 -11.37 -3.64 -4.33
C GLY A 59 -10.69 -2.28 -4.15
N LEU A 60 -11.40 -1.29 -3.62
CA LEU A 60 -10.85 0.03 -3.34
C LEU A 60 -9.81 -0.01 -2.20
N ILE A 61 -10.09 -0.74 -1.12
CA ILE A 61 -9.15 -0.93 -0.01
C ILE A 61 -7.86 -1.57 -0.54
N CYS A 62 -7.95 -2.67 -1.31
CA CYS A 62 -6.78 -3.33 -1.88
C CYS A 62 -5.91 -2.39 -2.74
N ARG A 63 -6.54 -1.53 -3.56
CA ARG A 63 -5.81 -0.55 -4.38
C ARG A 63 -5.11 0.52 -3.54
N ILE A 64 -5.75 0.96 -2.45
CA ILE A 64 -5.15 1.94 -1.54
C ILE A 64 -3.92 1.33 -0.86
N LEU A 65 -4.01 0.09 -0.39
CA LEU A 65 -2.88 -0.62 0.24
C LEU A 65 -1.74 -0.84 -0.74
N ALA A 66 -2.04 -1.25 -1.97
CA ALA A 66 -1.02 -1.39 -3.02
C ALA A 66 -0.31 -0.06 -3.31
N ALA A 67 -1.06 1.05 -3.37
CA ALA A 67 -0.49 2.38 -3.59
C ALA A 67 0.39 2.86 -2.41
N GLN A 68 0.01 2.54 -1.18
CA GLN A 68 0.82 2.85 0.01
C GLN A 68 2.14 2.07 0.02
N HIS A 69 2.11 0.78 -0.34
CA HIS A 69 3.32 -0.02 -0.44
C HIS A 69 4.30 0.58 -1.46
N THR A 70 3.82 0.95 -2.64
CA THR A 70 4.67 1.57 -3.68
C THR A 70 5.24 2.93 -3.27
N ALA A 71 4.52 3.72 -2.47
CA ALA A 71 5.01 4.99 -1.97
C ALA A 71 6.15 4.79 -0.96
N ASN A 72 5.97 3.87 -0.01
CA ASN A 72 6.99 3.55 0.99
C ASN A 72 8.26 2.93 0.37
N ASP A 73 8.11 2.11 -0.67
CA ASP A 73 9.25 1.54 -1.42
C ASP A 73 10.07 2.63 -2.13
N THR A 74 9.42 3.70 -2.60
CA THR A 74 10.07 4.81 -3.30
C THR A 74 10.86 5.68 -2.31
N GLU A 75 10.27 6.00 -1.15
CA GLU A 75 10.94 6.79 -0.10
C GLU A 75 12.15 6.05 0.51
N ALA A 76 12.03 4.75 0.75
CA ALA A 76 13.15 3.92 1.23
C ALA A 76 14.30 3.85 0.22
N ASN A 77 13.99 3.85 -1.08
CA ASN A 77 15.00 3.83 -2.15
C ASN A 77 15.71 5.19 -2.30
N ASP A 78 14.99 6.31 -2.11
CA ASP A 78 15.57 7.66 -2.15
C ASP A 78 16.51 7.93 -0.96
N GLU A 79 16.18 7.42 0.24
CA GLU A 79 17.07 7.48 1.42
C GLU A 79 18.36 6.67 1.22
N GLN A 80 18.26 5.50 0.57
CA GLN A 80 19.40 4.63 0.31
C GLN A 80 20.33 5.17 -0.79
N ALA A 81 19.79 5.85 -1.81
CA ALA A 81 20.55 6.58 -2.82
C ALA A 81 21.30 7.80 -2.23
N GLY A 82 20.70 8.48 -1.24
CA GLY A 82 21.34 9.57 -0.50
C GLY A 82 22.56 9.13 0.33
N MET A 83 22.54 7.92 0.90
CA MET A 83 23.66 7.39 1.67
C MET A 83 24.85 6.92 0.79
N GLN A 84 24.59 6.44 -0.43
CA GLN A 84 25.66 6.00 -1.35
C GLN A 84 26.43 7.17 -1.99
N SER A 85 25.81 8.34 -2.14
CA SER A 85 26.48 9.52 -2.73
C SER A 85 27.61 10.11 -1.87
N ASN A 86 27.67 9.79 -0.57
CA ASN A 86 28.69 10.35 0.33
C ASN A 86 30.02 9.56 0.36
N TYR A 87 30.10 8.36 -0.22
CA TYR A 87 31.32 7.54 -0.19
C TYR A 87 32.22 7.69 -1.43
N SER A 88 31.75 8.34 -2.49
CA SER A 88 32.50 8.47 -3.76
C SER A 88 33.27 9.79 -3.92
N ALA A 89 33.20 10.72 -2.97
CA ALA A 89 33.81 12.05 -3.10
C ALA A 89 35.21 12.20 -2.47
N ARG A 90 35.85 11.11 -2.01
CA ARG A 90 37.09 11.21 -1.20
C ARG A 90 38.28 10.36 -1.67
N ALA A 91 38.31 9.98 -2.95
CA ALA A 91 39.46 9.32 -3.55
C ALA A 91 40.20 10.27 -4.50
N ASP A 92 40.95 11.23 -3.95
CA ASP A 92 42.05 11.85 -4.67
C ASP A 92 43.19 12.15 -3.70
N PRO A 93 44.33 11.45 -3.81
CA PRO A 93 45.59 11.96 -3.31
C PRO A 93 46.56 12.05 -4.48
N LYS A 94 46.54 13.17 -5.21
CA LYS A 94 47.74 13.65 -5.89
C LYS A 94 48.63 14.36 -4.87
N ASN A 95 49.90 13.93 -4.86
CA ASN A 95 51.11 14.65 -4.46
C ASN A 95 51.71 14.33 -3.07
N SER A 96 52.78 13.53 -3.05
CA SER A 96 54.16 14.01 -2.75
C SER A 96 55.05 12.87 -2.24
N GLY A 97 56.18 12.61 -2.90
CA GLY A 97 57.24 11.70 -2.44
C GLY A 97 58.37 11.53 -3.46
N PRO A 98 59.65 11.69 -3.08
CA PRO A 98 60.72 12.06 -4.03
C PRO A 98 61.35 10.87 -4.77
N ALA A 99 62.00 11.21 -5.89
CA ALA A 99 62.81 10.33 -6.71
C ALA A 99 63.91 9.63 -5.91
N VAL A 100 63.98 8.30 -6.05
CA VAL A 100 65.09 7.50 -5.51
C VAL A 100 65.81 6.83 -6.68
N TYR A 101 67.02 7.30 -6.92
CA TYR A 101 68.04 6.75 -7.82
C TYR A 101 68.72 5.56 -7.13
N PHE A 102 68.92 4.45 -7.84
CA PHE A 102 69.93 3.47 -7.47
C PHE A 102 70.62 2.91 -8.73
N PRO A 103 71.94 2.63 -8.66
CA PRO A 103 72.82 2.30 -9.79
C PRO A 103 72.60 0.90 -10.36
#